data_AF-A0A2M7XRS4-F1
#
_entry.id   AF-A0A2M7XRS4-F1
#
_cell.length_a   1.000
_cell.length_b   1.000
_cell.length_c   1.000
_cell.angle_alpha   90.00
_cell.angle_beta   90.00
_cell.angle_gamma   90.00
#
_symmetry.space_group_name_H-M   'P 1'
#
loop_
_entity.id
_entity.type
_entity.pdbx_description
1 polymer ?
#
loop_
_entity_poly.entity_id
_entity_poly.type
_entity_poly.pdbx_seq_one_letter_code
_entity_poly.pdbx_strand_id
1 'polypeptide(L)'
;MNFTFIFFISISLAMDAFAVSLASGFSHPKFTVPKALRMALFFGGFQAGMPLIGWYAGTHIQKLITAFDHWIAFILLALIGGHMIYHAIFDHTRSSRLDPFSLKILTGLAVATSIDALIVGVSLALIKTPILIAVAMIGGVTFLLSF
;
A
#
# COMPACT_ATOMS: atom_id res chain seq x y z
N MET A 1 5.66 21.97 5.38
CA MET A 1 5.68 21.32 4.05
C MET A 1 4.63 21.96 3.18
N ASN A 2 4.95 22.23 1.91
CA ASN A 2 3.98 22.74 0.95
C ASN A 2 2.97 21.63 0.60
N PHE A 3 1.69 21.99 0.48
CA PHE A 3 0.61 21.08 0.10
C PHE A 3 0.91 20.27 -1.18
N THR A 4 1.60 20.90 -2.14
CA THR A 4 2.09 20.29 -3.37
C THR A 4 2.96 19.06 -3.12
N PHE A 5 3.82 19.07 -2.10
CA PHE A 5 4.71 17.94 -1.82
C PHE A 5 3.93 16.73 -1.29
N ILE A 6 2.94 16.97 -0.43
CA ILE A 6 2.04 15.91 0.08
C ILE A 6 1.22 15.33 -1.07
N PHE A 7 0.82 16.16 -2.03
CA PHE A 7 0.10 15.71 -3.23
C PHE A 7 0.96 14.78 -4.11
N PHE A 8 2.21 15.16 -4.40
CA PHE A 8 3.11 14.29 -5.16
C PHE A 8 3.43 12.97 -4.43
N ILE A 9 3.60 13.00 -3.10
CA ILE A 9 3.74 11.76 -2.31
C ILE A 9 2.49 10.90 -2.40
N SER A 10 1.31 11.51 -2.30
CA SER A 10 0.03 10.78 -2.37
C SER A 10 -0.15 10.10 -3.73
N ILE A 11 0.18 10.79 -4.82
CA ILE A 11 0.19 10.21 -6.16
C ILE A 11 1.20 9.06 -6.24
N SER A 12 2.41 9.26 -5.74
CA SER A 12 3.47 8.23 -5.79
C SER A 12 3.08 6.95 -5.05
N LEU A 13 2.52 7.06 -3.84
CA LEU A 13 2.04 5.92 -3.04
C LEU A 13 0.85 5.20 -3.69
N ALA A 14 -0.01 5.94 -4.40
CA ALA A 14 -1.19 5.37 -5.01
C ALA A 14 -0.87 4.53 -6.26
N MET A 15 0.33 4.63 -6.84
CA MET A 15 0.69 3.95 -8.09
C MET A 15 0.66 2.42 -7.98
N ASP A 16 1.10 1.86 -6.84
CA ASP A 16 1.14 0.41 -6.65
C ASP A 16 -0.29 -0.17 -6.56
N ALA A 17 -1.16 0.48 -5.80
CA ALA A 17 -2.58 0.15 -5.71
C ALA A 17 -3.32 0.36 -7.04
N PHE A 18 -2.97 1.41 -7.79
CA PHE A 18 -3.50 1.68 -9.12
C PHE A 18 -3.14 0.56 -10.10
N ALA A 19 -1.86 0.18 -10.21
CA ALA A 19 -1.39 -0.87 -11.11
C ALA A 19 -2.08 -2.21 -10.84
N VAL A 20 -2.23 -2.56 -9.56
CA VAL A 20 -2.96 -3.75 -9.12
C VAL A 20 -4.44 -3.71 -9.48
N SER A 21 -5.10 -2.58 -9.26
CA SER A 21 -6.52 -2.42 -9.57
C SER A 21 -6.80 -2.51 -11.07
N LEU A 22 -5.89 -1.93 -11.88
CA LEU A 22 -5.95 -1.98 -13.33
C LEU A 22 -5.74 -3.40 -13.86
N ALA A 23 -4.71 -4.11 -13.36
CA ALA A 23 -4.45 -5.50 -13.73
C ALA A 23 -5.62 -6.43 -13.35
N SER A 24 -6.21 -6.22 -12.18
CA SER A 24 -7.38 -6.98 -11.70
C SER A 24 -8.64 -6.66 -12.51
N GLY A 25 -8.79 -5.42 -12.96
CA GLY A 25 -9.89 -4.98 -13.82
C GLY A 25 -9.85 -5.62 -15.21
N PHE A 26 -8.67 -5.63 -15.85
CA PHE A 26 -8.50 -6.25 -17.17
C PHE A 26 -8.58 -7.77 -17.16
N SER A 27 -8.22 -8.43 -16.05
CA SER A 27 -8.24 -9.90 -15.94
C SER A 27 -9.66 -10.48 -15.78
N HIS A 28 -10.68 -9.64 -15.52
CA HIS A 28 -12.05 -10.09 -15.24
C HIS A 28 -13.09 -9.55 -16.24
N PRO A 29 -13.60 -10.38 -17.16
CA PRO A 29 -14.57 -9.95 -18.18
C PRO A 29 -15.96 -9.58 -17.63
N LYS A 30 -16.23 -9.82 -16.33
CA LYS A 30 -17.44 -9.39 -15.61
C LYS A 30 -17.09 -8.39 -14.52
N PHE A 31 -16.52 -7.26 -14.94
CA PHE A 31 -16.28 -6.11 -14.06
C PHE A 31 -17.63 -5.53 -13.60
N THR A 32 -17.76 -5.25 -12.31
CA THR A 32 -19.00 -4.74 -11.73
C THR A 32 -18.64 -3.60 -10.78
N VAL A 33 -19.36 -2.48 -10.85
CA VAL A 33 -19.12 -1.30 -9.99
C VAL A 33 -18.96 -1.63 -8.50
N PRO A 34 -19.72 -2.59 -7.90
CA PRO A 34 -19.53 -2.99 -6.50
C PRO A 34 -18.15 -3.62 -6.20
N LYS A 35 -17.52 -4.26 -7.19
CA LYS A 35 -16.20 -4.90 -7.05
C LYS A 35 -15.09 -3.86 -7.12
N ALA A 36 -15.21 -2.89 -8.02
CA ALA A 36 -14.33 -1.72 -8.09
C ALA A 36 -14.37 -0.93 -6.78
N LEU A 37 -15.58 -0.66 -6.28
CA LEU A 37 -15.77 0.06 -5.02
C LEU A 37 -15.17 -0.68 -3.82
N ARG A 38 -15.32 -2.02 -3.75
CA ARG A 38 -14.63 -2.82 -2.72
C ARG A 38 -13.11 -2.69 -2.83
N MET A 39 -12.56 -2.76 -4.03
CA MET A 39 -11.13 -2.65 -4.26
C MET A 39 -10.60 -1.27 -3.84
N ALA A 40 -11.24 -0.19 -4.28
CA ALA A 40 -10.92 1.18 -3.90
C ALA A 40 -11.04 1.41 -2.38
N LEU A 41 -12.07 0.88 -1.72
CA LEU A 41 -12.22 0.99 -0.26
C LEU A 41 -11.12 0.25 0.51
N PHE A 42 -10.75 -0.95 0.06
CA PHE A 42 -9.67 -1.71 0.69
C PHE A 42 -8.33 -1.00 0.49
N PHE A 43 -7.95 -0.65 -0.75
CA PHE A 43 -6.69 0.04 -0.99
C PHE A 43 -6.65 1.42 -0.31
N GLY A 44 -7.64 2.28 -0.52
CA GLY A 44 -7.69 3.59 0.12
C GLY A 44 -7.69 3.53 1.66
N GLY A 45 -8.38 2.54 2.24
CA GLY A 45 -8.38 2.32 3.69
C GLY A 45 -7.03 1.87 4.24
N PHE A 46 -6.39 0.88 3.59
CA PHE A 46 -5.06 0.41 4.00
C PHE A 46 -3.98 1.46 3.75
N GLN A 47 -4.00 2.17 2.61
CA GLN A 47 -3.08 3.27 2.31
C GLN A 47 -3.25 4.47 3.26
N ALA A 48 -4.44 4.71 3.81
CA ALA A 48 -4.64 5.73 4.84
C ALA A 48 -4.20 5.26 6.24
N GLY A 49 -4.48 4.00 6.58
CA GLY A 49 -4.15 3.42 7.88
C GLY A 49 -2.65 3.22 8.12
N MET A 50 -1.92 2.78 7.09
CA MET A 50 -0.49 2.46 7.23
C MET A 50 0.41 3.67 7.55
N PRO A 51 0.23 4.87 6.93
CA PRO A 51 0.95 6.07 7.32
C PRO A 51 0.67 6.51 8.76
N LEU A 52 -0.55 6.32 9.27
CA LEU A 52 -0.87 6.59 10.68
C LEU A 52 -0.08 5.67 11.62
N ILE A 53 -0.05 4.38 11.32
CA ILE A 53 0.69 3.38 12.09
C ILE A 53 2.19 3.69 12.04
N GLY A 54 2.72 3.98 10.84
CA GLY A 54 4.11 4.37 10.65
C GLY A 54 4.46 5.65 11.40
N TRP A 55 3.57 6.65 11.38
CA TRP A 55 3.77 7.89 12.12
C TRP A 55 3.79 7.67 13.64
N TYR A 56 2.84 6.90 14.16
CA TYR A 56 2.79 6.54 15.58
C TYR A 56 4.08 5.80 16.00
N ALA A 57 4.50 4.79 15.23
CA ALA A 57 5.75 4.09 15.47
C ALA A 57 6.98 5.02 15.40
N GLY A 58 7.05 5.91 14.40
CA GLY A 58 8.15 6.86 14.23
C GLY A 58 8.27 7.88 15.35
N THR A 59 7.16 8.33 15.93
CA THR A 59 7.17 9.26 17.08
C THR A 59 7.66 8.60 18.38
N HIS A 60 7.35 7.32 18.60
CA HIS A 60 7.77 6.59 19.81
C HIS A 60 9.17 5.97 19.71
N ILE A 61 9.67 5.72 18.50
CA ILE A 61 10.92 4.98 18.23
C ILE A 61 12.05 5.93 17.78
N GLN A 62 11.90 7.25 17.97
CA GLN A 62 12.86 8.30 17.55
C GLN A 62 14.33 8.07 17.97
N LYS A 63 14.58 7.27 19.02
CA LYS A 63 15.94 6.91 19.49
C LYS A 63 16.50 5.59 18.94
N LEU A 64 15.69 4.71 18.34
CA LEU A 64 16.12 3.39 17.84
C LEU A 64 16.28 3.35 16.31
N ILE A 65 15.56 4.22 15.58
CA ILE A 65 15.49 4.21 14.10
C ILE A 65 16.81 4.63 13.42
N THR A 66 17.60 5.52 14.01
CA THR A 66 18.85 6.02 13.39
C THR A 66 19.91 4.94 13.15
N ALA A 67 19.79 3.75 13.76
CA ALA A 67 20.72 2.64 13.54
C ALA A 67 20.18 1.51 12.65
N PHE A 68 18.85 1.38 12.48
CA PHE A 68 18.22 0.21 11.84
C PHE A 68 17.56 0.48 10.48
N ASP A 69 17.56 1.74 10.03
CA ASP A 69 16.84 2.21 8.84
C ASP A 69 17.15 1.42 7.56
N HIS A 70 18.42 1.04 7.33
CA HIS A 70 18.82 0.29 6.14
C HIS A 70 18.44 -1.20 6.17
N TRP A 71 18.51 -1.84 7.34
CA TRP A 71 18.26 -3.28 7.45
C TRP A 71 16.78 -3.63 7.38
N ILE A 72 15.91 -2.76 7.90
CA ILE A 72 14.46 -2.96 7.86
C ILE A 72 13.95 -2.91 6.42
N ALA A 73 14.36 -1.91 5.63
CA ALA A 73 14.01 -1.81 4.22
C ALA A 73 14.51 -3.04 3.43
N PHE A 74 15.74 -3.50 3.70
CA PHE A 74 16.32 -4.67 3.04
C PHE A 74 15.55 -5.97 3.34
N ILE A 75 15.24 -6.24 4.62
CA ILE A 75 14.49 -7.43 5.03
C ILE A 75 13.09 -7.43 4.41
N LEU A 76 12.44 -6.28 4.39
CA LEU A 76 11.10 -6.13 3.87
C LEU A 76 11.06 -6.32 2.35
N LEU A 77 12.02 -5.74 1.61
CA LEU A 77 12.16 -5.92 0.17
C LEU A 77 12.52 -7.36 -0.20
N ALA A 78 13.39 -8.00 0.59
CA ALA A 78 13.74 -9.41 0.42
C ALA A 78 12.54 -10.34 0.65
N LEU A 79 11.69 -10.03 1.64
CA LEU A 79 10.51 -10.82 1.96
C LEU A 79 9.41 -10.66 0.88
N ILE A 80 9.15 -9.42 0.42
CA ILE A 80 8.18 -9.14 -0.65
C ILE A 80 8.66 -9.71 -1.98
N GLY A 81 9.91 -9.44 -2.37
CA GLY A 81 10.51 -9.96 -3.60
C GLY A 81 10.58 -11.49 -3.59
N GLY A 82 10.95 -12.08 -2.45
CA GLY A 82 10.94 -13.53 -2.25
C GLY A 82 9.54 -14.13 -2.35
N HIS A 83 8.52 -13.51 -1.78
CA HIS A 83 7.14 -13.97 -1.88
C HIS A 83 6.61 -13.91 -3.32
N MET A 84 6.96 -12.87 -4.09
CA MET A 84 6.61 -12.75 -5.51
C MET A 84 7.30 -13.84 -6.35
N ILE A 85 8.59 -14.10 -6.11
CA ILE A 85 9.35 -15.15 -6.78
C ILE A 85 8.81 -16.54 -6.42
N TYR A 86 8.51 -16.77 -5.14
CA TYR A 86 7.92 -18.03 -4.66
C TYR A 86 6.55 -18.30 -5.32
N HIS A 87 5.67 -17.29 -5.39
CA HIS A 87 4.39 -17.43 -6.09
C HIS A 87 4.58 -17.69 -7.59
N ALA A 88 5.52 -17.00 -8.24
CA ALA A 88 5.78 -17.16 -9.67
C ALA A 88 6.35 -18.54 -10.02
N ILE A 89 7.17 -19.13 -9.14
CA ILE A 89 7.86 -20.41 -9.40
C ILE A 89 7.03 -21.61 -8.92
N PHE A 90 6.38 -21.51 -7.76
CA PHE A 90 5.80 -22.67 -7.08
C PHE A 90 4.28 -22.80 -7.26
N ASP A 91 3.57 -21.72 -7.63
CA ASP A 91 2.10 -21.74 -7.78
C ASP A 91 1.65 -22.00 -9.23
N HIS A 92 2.33 -22.92 -9.92
CA HIS A 92 1.92 -23.42 -11.25
C HIS A 92 0.85 -24.54 -11.20
N THR A 93 0.44 -25.00 -10.01
CA THR A 93 -0.39 -26.20 -9.85
C THR A 93 -1.82 -25.97 -9.38
N ARG A 94 -2.25 -24.72 -9.13
CA ARG A 94 -3.67 -24.41 -8.92
C ARG A 94 -4.22 -23.57 -10.07
N SER A 95 -4.70 -24.28 -11.07
CA SER A 95 -5.75 -23.87 -12.01
C SER A 95 -7.10 -23.63 -11.32
N SER A 96 -7.11 -22.97 -10.15
CA SER A 96 -8.30 -22.31 -9.66
C SER A 96 -8.15 -20.86 -10.07
N ARG A 97 -9.09 -20.33 -10.85
CA ARG A 97 -9.16 -18.90 -11.17
C ARG A 97 -9.17 -18.14 -9.83
N LEU A 98 -8.00 -17.68 -9.38
CA LEU A 98 -7.88 -16.91 -8.16
C LEU A 98 -8.57 -15.58 -8.44
N ASP A 99 -9.83 -15.45 -7.99
CA ASP A 99 -10.56 -14.20 -8.10
C ASP A 99 -9.79 -13.13 -7.31
N PRO A 100 -9.24 -12.07 -7.95
CA PRO A 100 -8.58 -10.96 -7.26
C PRO A 100 -9.51 -10.26 -6.25
N PHE A 101 -10.82 -10.48 -6.41
CA PHE A 101 -11.88 -9.99 -5.53
C PHE A 101 -12.16 -10.90 -4.32
N SER A 102 -11.50 -12.06 -4.20
CA SER A 102 -11.51 -12.87 -2.98
C SER A 102 -10.92 -12.03 -1.85
N LEU A 103 -11.66 -11.95 -0.73
CA LEU A 103 -11.25 -11.17 0.44
C LEU A 103 -9.83 -11.49 0.89
N LYS A 104 -9.40 -12.76 0.82
CA LYS A 104 -8.04 -13.18 1.22
C LYS A 104 -6.95 -12.61 0.32
N ILE A 105 -7.21 -12.54 -0.99
CA ILE A 105 -6.26 -12.06 -1.99
C ILE A 105 -6.24 -10.53 -1.97
N LEU A 106 -7.42 -9.91 -1.89
CA LEU A 106 -7.57 -8.46 -1.80
C LEU A 106 -6.90 -7.91 -0.52
N THR A 107 -7.07 -8.56 0.63
CA THR A 107 -6.36 -8.17 1.86
C THR A 107 -4.86 -8.39 1.74
N GLY A 108 -4.43 -9.49 1.11
CA GLY A 108 -3.01 -9.77 0.90
C GLY A 108 -2.33 -8.72 0.02
N LEU A 109 -2.97 -8.35 -1.09
CA LEU A 109 -2.46 -7.27 -1.95
C LEU A 109 -2.51 -5.93 -1.25
N ALA A 110 -3.63 -5.56 -0.61
CA ALA A 110 -3.74 -4.29 0.10
C ALA A 110 -2.68 -4.13 1.20
N VAL A 111 -2.36 -5.20 1.94
CA VAL A 111 -1.25 -5.18 2.90
C VAL A 111 0.08 -5.04 2.18
N ALA A 112 0.35 -5.87 1.17
CA ALA A 112 1.63 -5.85 0.45
C ALA A 112 1.92 -4.49 -0.20
N THR A 113 0.92 -3.86 -0.81
CA THR A 113 1.02 -2.55 -1.48
C THR A 113 0.88 -1.34 -0.56
N SER A 114 0.70 -1.53 0.76
CA SER A 114 0.62 -0.41 1.72
C SER A 114 1.81 -0.37 2.68
N ILE A 115 2.76 -1.29 2.52
CA ILE A 115 4.01 -1.32 3.28
C ILE A 115 4.89 -0.11 2.94
N ASP A 116 4.89 0.31 1.68
CA ASP A 116 5.49 1.56 1.20
C ASP A 116 4.95 2.78 1.97
N ALA A 117 3.63 2.82 2.17
CA ALA A 117 2.93 3.89 2.87
C ALA A 117 3.27 3.93 4.36
N LEU A 118 3.56 2.77 4.97
CA LEU A 118 4.05 2.68 6.34
C LEU A 118 5.43 3.33 6.49
N ILE A 119 6.37 3.03 5.58
CA ILE A 119 7.73 3.61 5.59
C ILE A 119 7.67 5.13 5.42
N VAL A 120 6.82 5.60 4.50
CA VAL A 120 6.59 7.03 4.30
C VAL A 120 5.98 7.68 5.56
N GLY A 121 5.06 6.99 6.26
CA GLY A 121 4.52 7.42 7.55
C GLY A 121 5.58 7.62 8.64
N VAL A 122 6.54 6.70 8.76
CA VAL A 122 7.69 6.85 9.67
C VAL A 122 8.51 8.10 9.31
N SER A 123 8.75 8.32 8.02
CA SER A 123 9.50 9.48 7.53
C SER A 123 8.76 10.80 7.83
N LEU A 124 7.42 10.83 7.70
CA LEU A 124 6.58 11.97 8.04
C LEU A 124 6.62 12.33 9.54
N ALA A 125 6.84 11.36 10.44
CA ALA A 125 6.98 11.59 11.87
C ALA A 125 8.27 12.35 12.22
N LEU A 126 9.36 12.07 11.50
CA LEU A 126 10.63 12.78 11.67
C LEU A 126 10.54 14.25 11.26
N ILE A 127 9.71 14.55 10.26
CA ILE A 127 9.56 15.90 9.67
C ILE A 127 8.47 16.73 10.39
N LYS A 128 7.81 16.19 11.43
CA LYS A 128 6.74 16.85 12.22
C LYS A 128 5.62 17.45 11.36
N THR A 129 5.22 16.72 10.33
CA THR A 129 4.19 17.14 9.37
C THR A 129 2.78 16.91 9.93
N PRO A 130 1.76 17.72 9.59
CA PRO A 130 0.38 17.43 9.92
C PRO A 130 -0.09 16.10 9.27
N ILE A 131 -0.01 15.01 10.04
CA ILE A 131 -0.28 13.64 9.58
C ILE A 131 -1.71 13.47 9.06
N LEU A 132 -2.68 14.17 9.66
CA LEU A 132 -4.09 14.03 9.30
C LEU A 132 -4.37 14.48 7.86
N ILE A 133 -3.70 15.55 7.40
CA ILE A 133 -3.82 16.05 6.02
C ILE A 133 -3.14 15.08 5.05
N ALA A 134 -1.96 14.56 5.41
CA ALA A 134 -1.24 13.60 4.59
C ALA A 134 -2.05 12.30 4.42
N VAL A 135 -2.60 11.76 5.50
CA VAL A 135 -3.40 10.53 5.49
C VAL A 135 -4.69 10.69 4.69
N ALA A 136 -5.41 11.80 4.88
CA ALA A 136 -6.62 12.07 4.12
C ALA A 136 -6.33 12.21 2.61
N MET A 137 -5.20 12.84 2.26
CA MET A 137 -4.81 13.02 0.86
C MET A 137 -4.33 11.72 0.22
N ILE A 138 -3.49 10.94 0.90
CA ILE A 138 -3.01 9.63 0.43
C ILE A 138 -4.21 8.69 0.23
N GLY A 139 -5.04 8.52 1.25
CA GLY A 139 -6.22 7.66 1.17
C GLY A 139 -7.21 8.10 0.09
N GLY A 140 -7.45 9.41 -0.03
CA GLY A 140 -8.35 9.99 -1.03
C GLY A 140 -7.84 9.79 -2.47
N VAL A 141 -6.55 10.04 -2.72
CA VAL A 141 -5.94 9.86 -4.05
C VAL A 141 -5.92 8.38 -4.43
N THR A 142 -5.54 7.49 -3.51
CA THR A 142 -5.56 6.05 -3.76
C THR A 142 -6.96 5.54 -4.04
N PHE A 143 -7.96 5.98 -3.25
CA PHE A 143 -9.36 5.61 -3.50
C PHE A 143 -9.84 6.06 -4.88
N LEU A 144 -9.48 7.29 -5.29
CA LEU A 144 -9.90 7.84 -6.58
C LEU A 144 -9.25 7.11 -7.77
N LEU A 145 -7.99 6.70 -7.62
CA LEU A 145 -7.25 6.02 -8.69
C LEU A 145 -7.59 4.54 -8.78
N SER A 146 -7.84 3.87 -7.66
CA SER A 146 -8.15 2.43 -7.62
C SER A 146 -9.61 2.06 -7.94
N PHE A 147 -10.48 3.04 -8.18
CA PHE A 147 -11.86 2.84 -8.60
C PHE A 147 -11.99 2.78 -10.12
#